data_AF-A0A356IVT7-F1
#
_entry.id   AF-A0A356IVT7-F1
#
_cell.length_a   1.000
_cell.length_b   1.000
_cell.length_c   1.000
_cell.angle_alpha   90.00
_cell.angle_beta   90.00
_cell.angle_gamma   90.00
#
_symmetry.space_group_name_H-M   'P 1'
#
loop_
_entity.id
_entity.type
_entity.pdbx_description
1 polymer ?
#
loop_
_entity_poly.entity_id
_entity_poly.type
_entity_poly.pdbx_seq_one_letter_code
_entity_poly.pdbx_strand_id
1 'polypeptide(L)' 'MNDIPISILFSILGVLILLSAFFSSSETGMMSLNRYRLRHQVKSKDRAAMRVDDLLNRPDRLIGVILIGNNF' A
#
# COMPACT_ATOMS: atom_id res chain seq x y z
N MET A 1 -23.29 -14.02 28.39
CA MET A 1 -22.93 -13.79 26.97
C MET A 1 -22.66 -12.30 26.87
N ASN A 2 -21.39 -11.89 26.78
CA ASN A 2 -21.05 -10.46 26.74
C ASN A 2 -21.38 -9.93 25.35
N ASP A 3 -22.51 -9.26 25.21
CA ASP A 3 -22.89 -8.62 23.96
C ASP A 3 -21.89 -7.50 23.66
N ILE A 4 -21.09 -7.68 22.60
CA ILE A 4 -20.19 -6.64 22.11
C ILE A 4 -21.10 -5.49 21.63
N PRO A 5 -20.95 -4.27 22.15
CA PRO A 5 -21.82 -3.18 21.78
C PRO A 5 -21.68 -2.85 20.30
N ILE A 6 -22.82 -2.60 19.64
CA ILE A 6 -22.92 -2.28 18.20
C ILE A 6 -21.96 -1.15 17.80
N SER A 7 -21.74 -0.18 18.69
CA SER A 7 -20.81 0.94 18.46
C SER A 7 -19.38 0.48 18.26
N ILE A 8 -18.90 -0.47 19.07
CA ILE A 8 -17.56 -1.05 18.91
C ILE A 8 -17.46 -1.81 17.60
N LEU A 9 -18.50 -2.55 17.21
CA LEU A 9 -18.52 -3.28 15.95
C LEU A 9 -18.42 -2.32 14.74
N PHE A 10 -19.17 -1.22 14.74
CA PHE A 10 -19.06 -0.20 13.69
C PHE A 10 -17.73 0.54 13.69
N SER A 11 -17.15 0.82 14.85
CA SER A 11 -15.80 1.40 14.93
C SER A 11 -14.75 0.47 14.35
N ILE A 12 -14.79 -0.82 14.70
CA ILE A 12 -13.88 -1.84 14.15
C ILE A 12 -14.08 -1.95 12.63
N LEU A 13 -15.32 -2.01 12.15
CA LEU A 13 -15.64 -2.06 10.73
C LEU A 13 -15.10 -0.82 9.98
N GLY A 14 -15.28 0.37 10.54
CA GLY A 14 -14.76 1.61 9.96
C GLY A 14 -13.23 1.59 9.84
N VAL A 15 -12.54 1.12 10.89
CA VAL A 15 -11.07 0.96 10.88
C VAL A 15 -10.64 -0.05 9.81
N LEU A 16 -11.30 -1.21 9.73
CA LEU A 16 -10.99 -2.23 8.73
C LEU A 16 -11.14 -1.70 7.30
N ILE A 17 -12.23 -0.97 7.00
CA ILE A 17 -12.44 -0.37 5.68
C ILE A 17 -11.34 0.64 5.35
N LEU A 18 -10.93 1.48 6.31
CA LEU A 18 -9.84 2.44 6.11
C LEU A 18 -8.50 1.74 5.85
N LEU A 19 -8.20 0.66 6.56
CA LEU A 19 -7.01 -0.15 6.31
C LEU A 19 -7.04 -0.77 4.91
N SER A 20 -8.13 -1.43 4.51
CA SER A 20 -8.27 -2.00 3.16
C SER A 20 -8.16 -0.94 2.07
N ALA A 21 -8.77 0.24 2.27
CA ALA A 21 -8.66 1.36 1.34
C ALA A 21 -7.22 1.88 1.23
N PHE A 22 -6.49 1.99 2.35
CA PHE A 22 -5.09 2.43 2.37
C PHE A 22 -4.18 1.45 1.60
N PHE A 23 -4.36 0.15 1.81
CA PHE A 23 -3.59 -0.88 1.11
C PHE A 23 -3.91 -0.93 -0.40
N SER A 24 -5.18 -0.83 -0.79
CA SER A 24 -5.60 -0.77 -2.20
C SER A 24 -5.10 0.50 -2.91
N SER A 25 -5.10 1.64 -2.20
CA SER A 25 -4.55 2.91 -2.70
C SER A 25 -3.05 2.85 -2.92
N SER A 26 -2.32 2.18 -2.02
CA SER A 26 -0.86 2.01 -2.12
C SER A 26 -0.46 1.16 -3.33
N GLU A 27 -1.21 0.10 -3.63
CA GLU A 27 -1.03 -0.71 -4.85
C GLU A 27 -1.20 0.13 -6.13
N THR A 28 -2.28 0.91 -6.18
CA THR A 28 -2.62 1.76 -7.32
C THR A 28 -1.62 2.90 -7.51
N GLY A 29 -1.21 3.56 -6.43
CA GLY A 29 -0.19 4.60 -6.45
C GLY A 29 1.15 4.07 -6.97
N MET A 30 1.52 2.85 -6.58
CA MET A 30 2.74 2.21 -7.04
C MET A 30 2.69 1.83 -8.53
N MET A 31 1.57 1.32 -9.01
CA MET A 31 1.36 0.96 -10.42
C MET A 31 1.23 2.18 -11.35
N SER A 32 0.70 3.30 -10.84
CA SER A 32 0.52 4.55 -11.63
C SER A 32 1.79 5.39 -11.78
N LEU A 33 2.87 5.07 -11.04
CA LEU A 33 4.16 5.75 -11.17
C LEU A 33 4.76 5.53 -12.56
N ASN A 34 5.09 6.64 -13.24
CA ASN A 34 5.72 6.59 -14.55
C ASN A 34 7.20 6.17 -14.44
N ARG A 35 7.45 4.87 -14.64
CA ARG A 35 8.77 4.21 -14.64
C ARG A 35 9.81 4.94 -15.50
N TYR A 36 9.38 5.53 -16.61
CA TYR A 36 10.28 6.23 -17.53
C TYR A 36 10.86 7.51 -16.90
N ARG A 37 9.99 8.31 -16.27
CA ARG A 37 10.40 9.56 -15.60
C ARG A 37 11.24 9.26 -14.36
N LEU A 38 10.91 8.20 -13.63
CA LEU A 38 11.71 7.73 -12.50
C LEU A 38 13.13 7.30 -12.92
N ARG A 39 13.25 6.49 -13.97
CA ARG A 39 14.57 6.09 -14.52
C ARG A 39 15.41 7.27 -14.96
N HIS A 40 14.79 8.34 -15.46
CA HIS A 40 15.52 9.58 -15.76
C HIS A 40 16.06 10.24 -14.47
N GLN A 41 15.26 10.34 -13.42
CA GLN A 41 15.69 10.92 -12.13
C GLN A 41 16.77 10.07 -11.45
N VAL A 42 16.70 8.74 -11.59
CA VAL A 42 17.76 7.81 -11.17
C VAL A 42 19.07 8.10 -11.90
N LYS A 43 19.03 8.32 -13.22
CA LYS A 43 20.22 8.72 -14.01
C LYS A 43 20.80 10.06 -13.56
N SER A 44 19.97 10.96 -13.05
CA SER A 44 20.39 12.23 -12.43
C SER A 44 20.95 12.06 -11.00
N LYS A 45 21.17 10.83 -10.53
CA LYS A 45 21.67 10.47 -9.18
C LYS A 45 20.79 10.95 -8.02
N ASP A 46 19.50 11.12 -8.26
CA ASP A 46 18.56 11.41 -7.18
C ASP A 46 18.41 10.19 -6.26
N ARG A 47 18.83 10.34 -5.00
CA ARG A 47 18.80 9.28 -3.98
C ARG A 47 17.38 8.81 -3.66
N ALA A 48 16.39 9.70 -3.73
CA ALA A 48 15.00 9.35 -3.51
C ALA A 48 14.48 8.52 -4.68
N ALA A 49 14.78 8.93 -5.92
CA ALA A 49 14.39 8.19 -7.12
C ALA A 49 15.00 6.78 -7.17
N MET A 50 16.27 6.63 -6.75
CA MET A 50 16.93 5.32 -6.66
C MET A 50 16.23 4.36 -5.69
N ARG A 51 15.84 4.83 -4.50
CA ARG A 51 15.10 4.00 -3.53
C ARG A 51 13.72 3.62 -4.05
N VAL A 52 13.04 4.55 -4.70
CA VAL A 52 11.72 4.32 -5.29
C VAL A 52 11.82 3.29 -6.43
N ASP A 53 12.86 3.36 -7.26
CA ASP A 53 13.12 2.36 -8.33
C ASP A 53 13.41 0.96 -7.77
N ASP A 54 14.23 0.85 -6.74
CA ASP A 54 14.50 -0.43 -6.05
C ASP A 54 13.25 -1.02 -5.40
N LEU A 55 12.41 -0.17 -4.78
CA LEU A 55 11.14 -0.59 -4.19
C LEU A 55 10.17 -1.08 -5.29
N LEU A 56 10.12 -0.36 -6.40
CA LEU A 56 9.32 -0.67 -7.58
C LEU A 56 9.81 -1.90 -8.36
N ASN A 57 11.07 -2.31 -8.21
CA ASN A 57 11.61 -3.55 -8.78
C ASN A 57 11.16 -4.80 -8.01
N ARG A 58 10.50 -4.67 -6.85
CA ARG A 58 10.00 -5.79 -6.03
C ARG A 58 8.49 -5.66 -5.72
N PRO A 59 7.61 -5.58 -6.73
CA PRO A 59 6.18 -5.45 -6.50
C PRO A 59 5.60 -6.64 -5.72
N ASP A 60 6.15 -7.84 -5.88
CA ASP A 60 5.68 -9.07 -5.23
C ASP A 60 5.68 -9.01 -3.70
N ARG A 61 6.65 -8.31 -3.09
CA ARG A 61 6.70 -8.15 -1.63
C ARG A 61 5.59 -7.24 -1.11
N LEU A 62 5.23 -6.20 -1.86
CA LEU A 62 4.20 -5.24 -1.46
C LEU A 62 2.81 -5.81 -1.72
N ILE A 63 2.62 -6.45 -2.87
CA ILE A 63 1.39 -7.22 -3.17
C ILE A 63 1.20 -8.32 -2.12
N GLY A 64 2.27 -9.00 -1.70
CA GLY A 64 2.22 -9.97 -0.61
C GLY A 64 1.75 -9.39 0.73
N VAL A 65 2.23 -8.20 1.12
CA VAL A 65 1.77 -7.53 2.36
C VAL A 65 0.33 -7.04 2.24
N ILE A 66 -0.08 -6.52 1.08
CA ILE A 66 -1.46 -6.10 0.80
C ILE A 66 -2.42 -7.29 0.83
N LEU A 67 -2.04 -8.43 0.23
CA LEU A 67 -2.83 -9.66 0.24
C LEU A 67 -2.95 -10.27 1.64
N ILE A 68 -1.85 -10.30 2.40
CA ILE A 68 -1.88 -10.76 3.80
C ILE A 68 -2.74 -9.82 4.67
N GLY A 69 -2.67 -8.51 4.44
CA GLY A 69 -3.41 -7.53 5.24
C GLY A 69 -4.90 -7.39 4.88
N ASN A 70 -5.31 -7.78 3.67
CA ASN A 70 -6.70 -7.64 3.20
C ASN A 70 -7.47 -8.96 3.15
N ASN A 71 -6.78 -10.11 3.05
CA ASN A 71 -7.41 -11.40 2.73
C ASN A 71 -7.14 -12.49 3.79
N PHE A 72 -6.63 -12.13 4.97
CA PHE A 72 -6.44 -13.01 6.13
C PHE A 72 -6.95 -12.32 7.40
#